data_AF-A0A0K8V3P7-F1
#
_entry.id   AF-A0A0K8V3P7-F1
#
_cell.length_a   1.000
_cell.length_b   1.000
_cell.length_c   1.000
_cell.angle_alpha   90.00
_cell.angle_beta   90.00
_cell.angle_gamma   90.00
#
_symmetry.space_group_name_H-M   'P 1'
#
loop_
_entity.id
_entity.type
_entity.pdbx_description
1 polymer ?
#
loop_
_entity_poly.entity_id
_entity_poly.type
_entity_poly.pdbx_seq_one_letter_code
_entity_poly.pdbx_strand_id
1 'polypeptide(L)'
;VNMFRLLLLTACLAAPAYSYSAGAPTNICSNGLTPEHGVDGQSSPVPYSFSGDSKAQNGKVSLTLGGSNGFLGFAVQARDANDKPVGKFKVVEGTKSQTLTCGGADVSAKIKKI
;
A
#
# COMPACT_ATOMS: atom_id res chain seq x y z
N VAL A 1 13.67 -28.17 34.45
CA VAL A 1 12.41 -27.58 33.95
C VAL A 1 11.82 -28.54 32.93
N ASN A 2 10.59 -29.02 33.13
CA ASN A 2 9.99 -30.06 32.29
C ASN A 2 9.77 -29.50 30.87
N MET A 3 10.30 -30.16 29.83
CA MET A 3 10.25 -29.69 28.44
C MET A 3 8.82 -29.33 27.97
N PHE A 4 7.84 -30.07 28.49
CA PHE A 4 6.41 -29.82 28.26
C PHE A 4 5.90 -28.48 28.84
N ARG A 5 6.42 -28.07 30.01
CA ARG A 5 6.08 -26.79 30.63
C ARG A 5 6.70 -25.62 29.86
N LEU A 6 7.89 -25.81 29.29
CA LEU A 6 8.53 -24.80 28.45
C LEU A 6 7.73 -24.57 27.15
N LEU A 7 7.27 -25.66 26.52
CA LEU A 7 6.49 -25.63 25.28
C LEU A 7 5.12 -24.95 25.46
N LEU A 8 4.43 -25.23 26.57
CA LEU A 8 3.17 -24.58 26.93
C LEU A 8 3.34 -23.08 27.18
N LEU A 9 4.41 -22.68 27.88
CA LEU A 9 4.73 -21.27 28.09
C LEU A 9 5.00 -20.55 26.76
N THR A 10 5.79 -21.12 25.85
CA THR A 10 6.05 -20.50 24.54
C THR A 10 4.79 -20.38 23.68
N ALA A 11 3.87 -21.35 23.74
CA ALA A 11 2.61 -21.28 23.01
C ALA A 11 1.66 -20.21 23.56
N CYS A 12 1.64 -19.98 24.88
CA CYS A 12 0.83 -18.94 25.50
C CYS A 12 1.40 -17.52 25.32
N LEU A 13 2.73 -17.38 25.17
CA LEU A 13 3.38 -16.09 24.90
C LEU A 13 3.44 -15.73 23.41
N ALA A 14 3.13 -16.67 22.51
CA ALA A 14 2.97 -16.40 21.08
C ALA A 14 1.67 -15.64 20.85
N ALA A 15 1.68 -14.32 21.13
CA ALA A 15 0.60 -13.44 20.71
C ALA A 15 0.49 -13.52 19.18
N PRO A 16 -0.66 -13.94 18.61
CA PRO A 16 -0.84 -13.87 17.17
C PRO A 16 -0.67 -12.41 16.74
N ALA A 17 0.36 -12.14 15.94
CA ALA A 17 0.50 -10.87 15.26
C ALA A 17 -0.59 -10.82 14.17
N TYR A 18 -1.78 -10.37 14.55
CA TYR A 18 -2.84 -10.09 13.59
C TYR A 18 -2.35 -8.98 12.67
N SER A 19 -1.90 -9.35 11.47
CA SER A 19 -1.69 -8.41 10.38
C SER A 19 -3.08 -7.92 9.96
N TYR A 20 -3.58 -6.88 10.61
CA TYR A 20 -4.90 -6.34 10.30
C TYR A 20 -4.94 -5.94 8.82
N SER A 21 -5.94 -6.44 8.09
CA SER A 21 -6.27 -6.04 6.71
C SER A 21 -6.75 -4.57 6.62
N ALA A 22 -6.55 -3.78 7.69
CA ALA A 22 -6.93 -2.38 7.84
C ALA A 22 -6.20 -1.44 6.87
N GLY A 23 -5.26 -1.98 6.08
CA GLY A 23 -4.49 -1.23 5.10
C GLY A 23 -3.27 -0.54 5.70
N ALA A 24 -2.52 0.14 4.85
CA ALA A 24 -1.30 0.86 5.20
C ALA A 24 -1.51 1.89 6.33
N PRO A 25 -0.53 2.12 7.19
CA PRO A 25 -0.68 3.07 8.29
C PRO A 25 -0.70 4.52 7.78
N THR A 26 -1.33 5.44 8.52
CA THR A 26 -1.44 6.87 8.11
C THR A 26 -0.11 7.62 8.18
N ASN A 27 0.89 7.10 8.89
CA ASN A 27 2.22 7.70 8.95
C ASN A 27 2.94 7.69 7.59
N ILE A 28 2.56 6.84 6.64
CA ILE A 28 3.15 6.89 5.28
C ILE A 28 2.90 8.23 4.57
N CYS A 29 1.92 9.01 5.05
CA CYS A 29 1.61 10.33 4.53
C CYS A 29 2.73 11.34 4.79
N SER A 30 3.47 11.23 5.89
CA SER A 30 4.45 12.24 6.30
C SER A 30 5.75 12.18 5.50
N ASN A 31 6.04 11.05 4.86
CA ASN A 31 7.28 10.84 4.10
C ASN A 31 7.03 10.68 2.59
N GLY A 32 5.84 11.06 2.10
CA GLY A 32 5.55 11.02 0.67
C GLY A 32 5.38 9.61 0.10
N LEU A 33 4.94 8.64 0.90
CA LEU A 33 4.80 7.21 0.56
C LEU A 33 6.11 6.44 0.41
N THR A 34 7.25 6.99 0.85
CA THR A 34 8.51 6.26 0.86
C THR A 34 8.47 5.13 1.91
N PRO A 35 8.68 3.86 1.53
CA PRO A 35 8.72 2.78 2.50
C PRO A 35 9.95 2.91 3.42
N GLU A 36 9.74 2.94 4.74
CA GLU A 36 10.82 3.05 5.73
C GLU A 36 11.36 1.66 6.13
N HIS A 37 11.68 0.84 5.13
CA HIS A 37 12.14 -0.54 5.36
C HIS A 37 13.65 -0.65 5.60
N GLY A 38 14.37 0.47 5.69
CA GLY A 38 15.79 0.50 6.02
C GLY A 38 16.71 -0.10 4.94
N VAL A 39 16.17 -0.29 3.74
CA VAL A 39 16.90 -0.75 2.55
C VAL A 39 16.68 0.22 1.41
N ASP A 40 17.67 0.30 0.52
CA ASP A 40 17.58 1.17 -0.65
C ASP A 40 16.43 0.74 -1.57
N GLY A 41 15.89 1.73 -2.29
CA GLY A 41 14.90 1.51 -3.32
C GLY A 41 15.45 0.59 -4.42
N GLN A 42 14.55 -0.18 -5.05
CA GLN A 42 14.92 -1.09 -6.12
C GLN A 42 15.56 -0.33 -7.29
N SER A 43 16.72 -0.78 -7.75
CA SER A 43 17.46 -0.23 -8.90
C SER A 43 17.36 -1.08 -10.18
N SER A 44 16.95 -2.34 -10.05
CA SER A 44 16.66 -3.23 -11.18
C SER A 44 15.30 -2.92 -11.80
N PRO A 45 15.05 -3.33 -13.06
CA PRO A 45 13.74 -3.17 -13.69
C PRO A 45 12.60 -3.67 -12.79
N VAL A 46 11.58 -2.83 -12.60
CA VAL A 46 10.42 -3.15 -11.77
C VAL A 46 9.64 -4.33 -12.39
N PRO A 47 9.30 -5.39 -11.62
CA PRO A 47 8.53 -6.53 -12.12
C PRO A 47 7.02 -6.25 -12.24
N TYR A 48 6.63 -4.97 -12.16
CA TYR A 48 5.26 -4.49 -12.13
C TYR A 48 5.05 -3.51 -13.30
N SER A 49 3.83 -3.46 -13.82
CA SER A 49 3.42 -2.50 -14.85
C SER A 49 2.56 -1.40 -14.24
N PHE A 50 2.78 -0.18 -14.72
CA PHE A 50 1.93 0.96 -14.44
C PHE A 50 1.56 1.59 -15.79
N SER A 51 0.27 1.61 -16.09
CA SER A 51 -0.26 2.21 -17.31
C SER A 51 -1.49 3.05 -17.02
N GLY A 52 -1.82 3.95 -17.93
CA GLY A 52 -2.98 4.80 -17.77
C GLY A 52 -3.22 5.69 -18.97
N ASP A 53 -4.24 6.53 -18.88
CA ASP A 53 -4.59 7.47 -19.95
C ASP A 53 -3.47 8.51 -20.12
N SER A 54 -3.08 8.76 -21.37
CA SER A 54 -2.05 9.76 -21.71
C SER A 54 -2.52 11.20 -21.53
N LYS A 55 -3.83 11.41 -21.41
CA LYS A 55 -4.47 12.70 -21.18
C LYS A 55 -5.69 12.51 -20.30
N ALA A 56 -5.96 13.50 -19.45
CA ALA A 56 -7.17 13.52 -18.67
C ALA A 56 -8.40 13.73 -19.56
N GLN A 57 -9.40 12.86 -19.42
CA GLN A 57 -10.72 13.03 -20.05
C GLN A 57 -11.66 13.59 -18.99
N ASN A 58 -12.19 14.81 -19.21
CA ASN A 58 -13.04 15.52 -18.24
C ASN A 58 -12.41 15.61 -16.84
N GLY A 59 -11.09 15.85 -16.78
CA GLY A 59 -10.35 15.93 -15.51
C GLY A 59 -10.12 14.58 -14.81
N LYS A 60 -10.38 13.45 -15.47
CA LYS A 60 -10.19 12.10 -14.93
C LYS A 60 -9.13 11.35 -15.73
N VAL A 61 -8.40 10.49 -15.04
CA VAL A 61 -7.39 9.58 -15.62
C VAL A 61 -7.63 8.20 -15.03
N SER A 62 -7.66 7.19 -15.89
CA SER A 62 -7.68 5.79 -15.47
C SER A 62 -6.25 5.28 -15.34
N LEU A 63 -5.99 4.54 -14.26
CA LEU A 63 -4.69 3.93 -13.99
C LEU A 63 -4.89 2.44 -13.75
N THR A 64 -4.00 1.65 -14.34
CA THR A 64 -3.94 0.20 -14.19
C THR A 64 -2.57 -0.18 -13.63
N LEU A 65 -2.59 -0.91 -12.52
CA LEU A 65 -1.42 -1.51 -11.90
C LEU A 65 -1.46 -3.01 -12.16
N GLY A 66 -0.37 -3.56 -12.69
CA GLY A 66 -0.23 -4.98 -12.99
C GLY A 66 1.13 -5.52 -12.59
N GLY A 67 1.31 -6.84 -12.71
CA GLY A 67 2.59 -7.50 -12.46
C GLY A 67 2.51 -8.94 -12.89
N SER A 68 3.60 -9.46 -13.47
CA SER A 68 3.65 -10.83 -14.01
C SER A 68 3.36 -11.91 -12.96
N ASN A 69 3.73 -11.64 -11.70
CA ASN A 69 3.54 -12.53 -10.55
C ASN A 69 2.53 -12.00 -9.53
N GLY A 70 1.79 -10.93 -9.87
CA GLY A 70 0.97 -10.18 -8.91
C GLY A 70 1.79 -9.41 -7.86
N PHE A 71 1.10 -8.68 -7.00
CA PHE A 71 1.69 -7.94 -5.87
C PHE A 71 0.78 -8.01 -4.65
N LEU A 72 1.36 -7.93 -3.46
CA LEU A 72 0.62 -8.04 -2.18
C LEU A 72 -0.07 -6.74 -1.78
N GLY A 73 0.44 -5.60 -2.26
CA GLY A 73 -0.02 -4.28 -1.87
C GLY A 73 0.57 -3.21 -2.76
N PHE A 74 -0.07 -2.05 -2.75
CA PHE A 74 0.39 -0.87 -3.45
C PHE A 74 -0.05 0.38 -2.69
N ALA A 75 0.66 1.48 -2.95
CA ALA A 75 0.29 2.83 -2.59
C ALA A 75 0.60 3.71 -3.81
N VAL A 76 -0.34 4.55 -4.23
CA VAL A 76 -0.25 5.39 -5.41
C VAL A 76 -0.78 6.79 -5.11
N GLN A 77 0.06 7.81 -5.32
CA GLN A 77 -0.29 9.21 -5.12
C GLN A 77 -0.14 9.98 -6.43
N ALA A 78 -1.11 10.82 -6.74
CA ALA A 78 -0.97 11.79 -7.82
C ALA A 78 -0.28 13.05 -7.29
N ARG A 79 0.70 13.56 -8.03
CA ARG A 79 1.44 14.77 -7.69
C ARG A 79 1.45 15.76 -8.85
N ASP A 80 1.46 17.05 -8.54
CA ASP A 80 1.60 18.12 -9.53
C ASP A 80 3.08 18.33 -9.94
N ALA A 81 3.32 19.30 -10.83
CA ALA A 81 4.67 19.63 -11.29
C ALA A 81 5.62 20.17 -10.19
N ASN A 82 5.07 20.56 -9.03
CA ASN A 82 5.81 21.01 -7.85
C ASN A 82 5.90 19.92 -6.78
N ASP A 83 5.65 18.66 -7.14
CA ASP A 83 5.68 17.50 -6.26
C ASP A 83 4.64 17.53 -5.11
N LYS A 84 3.57 18.32 -5.27
CA LYS A 84 2.50 18.40 -4.26
C LYS A 84 1.42 17.35 -4.53
N PRO A 85 0.93 16.64 -3.50
CA PRO A 85 -0.19 15.71 -3.64
C PRO A 85 -1.47 16.43 -4.12
N VAL A 86 -2.11 15.90 -5.17
CA VAL A 86 -3.30 16.51 -5.78
C VAL A 86 -4.35 15.46 -6.18
N GLY A 87 -5.57 15.93 -6.40
CA GLY A 87 -6.67 15.11 -6.92
C GLY A 87 -7.31 14.21 -5.87
N LYS A 88 -8.19 13.31 -6.36
CA LYS A 88 -8.90 12.32 -5.55
C LYS A 88 -9.01 11.02 -6.31
N PHE A 89 -8.84 9.90 -5.62
CA PHE A 89 -9.06 8.58 -6.20
C PHE A 89 -10.50 8.13 -5.99
N LYS A 90 -11.10 7.62 -7.07
CA LYS A 90 -12.32 6.81 -6.98
C LYS A 90 -11.92 5.34 -7.02
N VAL A 91 -12.33 4.60 -6.00
CA VAL A 91 -12.13 3.15 -5.93
C VAL A 91 -12.96 2.47 -7.03
N VAL A 92 -12.29 1.65 -7.86
CA VAL A 92 -12.92 0.89 -8.95
C VAL A 92 -13.21 -0.55 -8.52
N GLU A 93 -12.32 -1.15 -7.73
CA GLU A 93 -12.47 -2.50 -7.17
C GLU A 93 -12.44 -2.46 -5.64
N GLY A 94 -13.61 -2.25 -5.01
CA GLY A 94 -13.70 -2.03 -3.54
C GLY A 94 -13.30 -3.22 -2.66
N THR A 95 -13.21 -4.42 -3.23
CA THR A 95 -12.71 -5.60 -2.51
C THR A 95 -11.19 -5.71 -2.53
N LYS A 96 -10.51 -4.99 -3.45
CA LYS A 96 -9.04 -5.03 -3.64
C LYS A 96 -8.37 -3.66 -3.44
N SER A 97 -9.15 -2.60 -3.25
CA SER A 97 -8.65 -1.24 -3.12
C SER A 97 -9.50 -0.41 -2.15
N GLN A 98 -8.86 0.42 -1.36
CA GLN A 98 -9.48 1.41 -0.44
C GLN A 98 -8.66 2.69 -0.40
N THR A 99 -9.30 3.87 -0.27
CA THR A 99 -8.58 5.14 -0.17
C THR A 99 -7.87 5.34 1.18
N LEU A 100 -6.82 6.16 1.17
CA LEU A 100 -6.16 6.71 2.36
C LEU A 100 -6.21 8.22 2.30
N THR A 101 -6.70 8.86 3.37
CA THR A 101 -6.68 10.32 3.46
C THR A 101 -5.38 10.79 4.12
N CYS A 102 -4.59 11.58 3.38
CA CYS A 102 -3.38 12.21 3.88
C CYS A 102 -3.57 13.74 3.84
N GLY A 103 -3.95 14.34 4.97
CA GLY A 103 -3.99 15.81 5.12
C GLY A 103 -4.92 16.59 4.17
N GLY A 104 -5.81 15.93 3.42
CA GLY A 104 -6.81 16.57 2.54
C GLY A 104 -6.81 16.11 1.08
N ALA A 105 -5.75 15.43 0.62
CA ALA A 105 -5.74 14.70 -0.64
C ALA A 105 -5.93 13.20 -0.38
N ASP A 106 -6.70 12.51 -1.22
CA ASP A 106 -6.84 11.06 -1.16
C ASP A 106 -5.60 10.47 -1.82
N VAL A 107 -4.74 9.84 -1.02
CA VAL A 107 -3.34 9.60 -1.39
C VAL A 107 -3.05 8.17 -1.79
N SER A 108 -3.94 7.18 -1.66
CA SER A 108 -3.67 5.82 -2.17
C SER A 108 -4.85 4.87 -2.06
N ALA A 109 -4.95 3.96 -3.05
CA ALA A 109 -5.76 2.74 -3.02
C ALA A 109 -4.97 1.55 -2.40
N LYS A 110 -5.56 0.72 -1.50
CA LYS A 110 -4.87 -0.42 -0.81
C LYS A 110 -5.58 -1.77 -0.87
N ILE A 111 -4.84 -2.88 -0.84
CA ILE A 111 -5.37 -4.25 -0.80
C ILE A 111 -5.89 -4.66 0.59
N LYS A 112 -7.05 -5.33 0.58
CA LYS A 112 -7.56 -6.24 1.62
C LYS A 112 -6.85 -7.58 1.44
N LYS A 113 -6.01 -7.99 2.39
CA LYS A 113 -5.43 -9.35 2.41
C LYS A 113 -6.60 -10.35 2.39
N ILE A 114 -6.59 -11.31 1.45
CA ILE A 114 -7.41 -12.53 1.51
C ILE A 114 -6.92 -13.34 2.71
#